data_AF-A0A842IMN5-F1
#
_entry.id   AF-A0A842IMN5-F1
#
_cell.length_a   1.000
_cell.length_b   1.000
_cell.length_c   1.000
_cell.angle_alpha   90.00
_cell.angle_beta   90.00
_cell.angle_gamma   90.00
#
_symmetry.space_group_name_H-M   'P 1'
#
loop_
_entity.id
_entity.type
_entity.pdbx_description
1 polymer ?
#
loop_
_entity_poly.entity_id
_entity_poly.type
_entity_poly.pdbx_seq_one_letter_code
_entity_poly.pdbx_strand_id
1 'polypeptide(L)'
;MGAFAFSIQAPAQSLYEKGKIQINKRKVLDAYIQIDFRFPQRFQEDITYIEEDAFLKWQKTGKLKNKHKIKLKLSKFEGFTLENGKVFEVVSYADLTKKKLGMLPKKLCLERIADGKVKAYKLYSHTTGKISHELADVVFESKMNKDYLLIDYIRDNFQILVQKVGEHKNPRNLQSANLLTLIGDDDRVRTNYDQNHYGFRDQFVERQKFGVIVNQEYEKAFLKMLNDYNGPGMSTAGTD
;
A
#
# COMPACT_ATOMS: atom_id res chain seq x y z
N MET A 1 -1.41 41.74 18.42
CA MET A 1 -0.89 40.40 18.77
C MET A 1 -0.90 39.55 17.51
N GLY A 2 0.27 39.30 16.92
CA GLY A 2 0.39 38.51 15.69
C GLY A 2 0.32 37.02 16.00
N ALA A 3 -0.59 36.31 15.32
CA ALA A 3 -0.66 34.86 15.39
C ALA A 3 0.56 34.25 14.69
N PHE A 4 1.48 33.69 15.48
CA PHE A 4 2.53 32.83 14.96
C PHE A 4 1.94 31.45 14.65
N ALA A 5 1.73 31.17 13.36
CA ALA A 5 1.43 29.82 12.89
C ALA A 5 2.73 29.00 12.92
N PHE A 6 2.95 28.24 14.00
CA PHE A 6 3.99 27.22 14.03
C PHE A 6 3.48 25.96 13.31
N SER A 7 3.77 25.83 12.01
CA SER A 7 3.69 24.55 11.32
C SER A 7 4.99 23.77 11.57
N ILE A 8 5.00 22.83 12.51
CA ILE A 8 6.08 21.83 12.56
C ILE A 8 5.76 20.80 11.48
N GLN A 9 6.04 21.15 10.22
CA GLN A 9 6.12 20.20 9.13
C GLN A 9 7.30 19.28 9.44
N ALA A 10 7.11 17.95 9.36
CA ALA A 10 8.24 17.05 9.19
C ALA A 10 9.14 17.62 8.09
N PRO A 11 10.47 17.70 8.30
CA PRO A 11 11.36 18.32 7.32
C PRO A 11 11.10 17.61 6.00
N ALA A 12 10.75 18.34 4.94
CA ALA A 12 10.30 17.74 3.69
C ALA A 12 11.28 16.67 3.14
N GLN A 13 12.55 16.68 3.59
CA GLN A 13 13.58 15.68 3.38
C GLN A 13 13.20 14.27 3.88
N SER A 14 12.49 14.15 5.01
CA SER A 14 12.09 12.85 5.58
C SER A 14 11.04 12.11 4.75
N LEU A 15 10.45 12.77 3.75
CA LEU A 15 9.49 12.17 2.83
C LEU A 15 10.16 11.51 1.64
N TYR A 16 11.46 11.70 1.45
CA TYR A 16 12.19 11.16 0.32
C TYR A 16 12.97 9.93 0.75
N GLU A 17 12.60 8.77 0.20
CA GLU A 17 13.25 7.49 0.47
C GLU A 17 14.06 7.07 -0.75
N LYS A 18 15.30 6.61 -0.53
CA LYS A 18 16.15 6.13 -1.63
C LYS A 18 15.61 4.79 -2.13
N GLY A 19 15.64 4.61 -3.44
CA GLY A 19 15.15 3.41 -4.09
C GLY A 19 15.44 3.37 -5.59
N LYS A 20 14.94 2.30 -6.21
CA LYS A 20 15.11 1.98 -7.63
C LYS A 20 13.78 2.01 -8.34
N ILE A 21 13.63 2.86 -9.35
CA ILE A 21 12.41 2.95 -10.18
C ILE A 21 12.59 2.13 -11.45
N GLN A 22 11.65 1.23 -11.73
CA GLN A 22 11.59 0.43 -12.95
C GLN A 22 10.82 1.19 -14.05
N ILE A 23 11.55 1.85 -14.96
CA ILE A 23 10.99 2.53 -16.14
C ILE A 23 10.94 1.53 -17.30
N ASN A 24 9.79 0.89 -17.46
CA ASN A 24 9.55 -0.23 -18.39
C ASN A 24 10.52 -1.41 -18.13
N LYS A 25 10.36 -2.53 -18.84
CA LYS A 25 11.22 -3.73 -18.72
C LYS A 25 12.74 -3.56 -18.96
N ARG A 26 13.24 -2.35 -19.27
CA ARG A 26 14.61 -2.15 -19.75
C ARG A 26 15.44 -1.12 -18.98
N LYS A 27 14.83 -0.24 -18.18
CA LYS A 27 15.55 0.83 -17.50
C LYS A 27 15.24 0.86 -16.01
N VAL A 28 16.28 0.80 -15.20
CA VAL A 28 16.24 1.04 -13.76
C VAL A 28 16.93 2.36 -13.49
N LEU A 29 16.39 3.17 -12.58
CA LEU A 29 17.04 4.40 -12.12
C LEU A 29 17.11 4.44 -10.60
N ASP A 30 18.24 4.86 -10.05
CA ASP A 30 18.39 5.15 -8.63
C ASP A 30 17.91 6.58 -8.36
N ALA A 31 17.01 6.74 -7.40
CA ALA A 31 16.44 8.03 -7.05
C ALA A 31 15.95 8.09 -5.61
N TYR A 32 15.69 9.30 -5.17
CA TYR A 32 14.96 9.59 -3.95
C TYR A 32 13.49 9.80 -4.29
N ILE A 33 12.63 8.91 -3.83
CA ILE A 33 11.20 8.84 -4.16
C ILE A 33 10.39 9.45 -3.02
N GLN A 34 9.49 10.37 -3.35
CA GLN A 34 8.64 11.01 -2.37
C GLN A 34 7.49 10.09 -1.94
N ILE A 35 7.50 9.68 -0.67
CA ILE A 35 6.42 8.93 0.00
C ILE A 35 5.84 9.79 1.11
N ASP A 36 4.64 10.30 0.90
CA ASP A 36 3.95 11.16 1.86
C ASP A 36 2.62 10.55 2.29
N PHE A 37 2.63 9.88 3.44
CA PHE A 37 1.43 9.25 4.03
C PHE A 37 0.35 10.26 4.45
N ARG A 38 0.66 11.57 4.52
CA ARG A 38 -0.38 12.60 4.70
C ARG A 38 -1.19 12.81 3.44
N PHE A 39 -0.65 12.44 2.27
CA PHE A 39 -1.31 12.53 0.98
C PHE A 39 -1.05 11.26 0.14
N PRO A 40 -1.52 10.07 0.56
CA PRO A 40 -1.18 8.82 -0.10
C PRO A 40 -1.52 8.78 -1.59
N GLN A 41 -2.60 9.46 -1.97
CA GLN A 41 -3.00 9.66 -3.36
C GLN A 41 -1.86 10.17 -4.26
N ARG A 42 -0.90 10.95 -3.72
CA ARG A 42 0.23 11.50 -4.49
C ARG A 42 1.31 10.49 -4.86
N PHE A 43 1.40 9.36 -4.17
CA PHE A 43 2.29 8.26 -4.58
C PHE A 43 1.50 7.09 -5.17
N GLN A 44 0.18 7.08 -5.04
CA GLN A 44 -0.70 6.08 -5.66
C GLN A 44 -1.12 6.47 -7.09
N GLU A 45 -1.24 7.76 -7.42
CA GLU A 45 -1.72 8.23 -8.73
C GLU A 45 -0.62 8.72 -9.68
N ASP A 46 0.49 9.18 -9.13
CA ASP A 46 1.76 9.46 -9.80
C ASP A 46 2.89 9.26 -8.78
N ILE A 47 4.14 9.41 -9.19
CA ILE A 47 5.26 9.52 -8.23
C ILE A 47 6.02 10.80 -8.49
N THR A 48 6.57 11.38 -7.43
CA THR A 48 7.56 12.45 -7.52
C THR A 48 8.89 11.91 -7.02
N TYR A 49 9.96 12.12 -7.76
CA TYR A 49 11.30 11.75 -7.34
C TYR A 49 12.31 12.86 -7.63
N ILE A 50 13.48 12.77 -6.99
CA ILE A 50 14.65 13.60 -7.31
C ILE A 50 15.89 12.73 -7.47
N GLU A 51 16.82 13.19 -8.30
CA GLU A 51 18.13 12.54 -8.50
C GLU A 51 19.04 12.73 -7.27
N GLU A 52 20.04 11.86 -7.13
CA GLU A 52 20.93 11.82 -5.96
C GLU A 52 21.71 13.12 -5.79
N ASP A 53 22.20 13.73 -6.87
CA ASP A 53 22.92 15.00 -6.84
C ASP A 53 22.05 16.15 -6.27
N ALA A 54 20.78 16.19 -6.66
CA ALA A 54 19.81 17.16 -6.19
C ALA A 54 19.44 16.92 -4.72
N PHE A 55 19.31 15.65 -4.30
CA PHE A 55 19.06 15.30 -2.91
C PHE A 55 20.24 15.69 -2.01
N LEU A 56 21.48 15.34 -2.39
CA LEU A 56 22.69 15.69 -1.64
C LEU A 56 22.86 17.22 -1.53
N LYS A 57 22.58 17.95 -2.62
CA LYS A 57 22.60 19.42 -2.58
C LYS A 57 21.52 19.98 -1.66
N TRP A 58 20.34 19.38 -1.65
CA TRP A 58 19.27 19.79 -0.76
C TRP A 58 19.60 19.54 0.71
N GLN A 59 20.19 18.38 1.05
CA GLN A 59 20.66 18.10 2.40
C GLN A 59 21.64 19.17 2.89
N LYS A 60 22.58 19.60 2.03
CA LYS A 60 23.58 20.62 2.39
C LYS A 60 22.99 22.03 2.50
N THR A 61 22.03 22.39 1.66
CA THR A 61 21.59 23.79 1.51
C THR A 61 20.23 24.09 2.14
N GLY A 62 19.48 23.07 2.53
CA GLY A 62 18.09 23.18 2.98
C GLY A 62 17.09 23.59 1.88
N LYS A 63 17.54 23.91 0.66
CA LYS A 63 16.71 24.44 -0.43
C LYS A 63 16.60 23.46 -1.60
N LEU A 64 15.40 22.91 -1.82
CA LEU A 64 15.08 22.10 -3.01
C LEU A 64 14.34 22.94 -4.05
N LYS A 65 14.94 23.14 -5.23
CA LYS A 65 14.29 23.86 -6.33
C LYS A 65 13.29 22.95 -7.05
N ASN A 66 12.14 23.50 -7.45
CA ASN A 66 11.08 22.73 -8.13
C ASN A 66 11.55 22.02 -9.42
N LYS A 67 12.51 22.59 -10.14
CA LYS A 67 13.07 21.97 -11.36
C LYS A 67 13.72 20.60 -11.14
N HIS A 68 14.10 20.29 -9.90
CA HIS A 68 14.68 18.99 -9.54
C HIS A 68 13.62 17.95 -9.17
N LYS A 69 12.36 18.38 -8.95
CA LYS A 69 11.23 17.48 -8.64
C LYS A 69 10.66 16.94 -9.94
N ILE A 70 10.94 15.67 -10.22
CA ILE A 70 10.50 15.00 -11.44
C ILE A 70 9.23 14.23 -11.12
N LYS A 71 8.14 14.55 -11.83
CA LYS A 71 6.88 13.81 -11.75
C LYS A 71 6.83 12.73 -12.81
N LEU A 72 6.49 11.51 -12.42
CA LEU A 72 6.36 10.35 -13.30
C LEU A 72 4.95 9.77 -13.21
N LYS A 73 4.24 9.76 -14.34
CA LYS A 73 2.89 9.19 -14.42
C LYS A 73 2.95 7.66 -14.41
N LEU A 74 1.90 7.00 -13.91
CA LEU A 74 1.77 5.54 -13.86
C LEU A 74 1.92 4.84 -15.22
N SER A 75 1.72 5.53 -16.35
CA SER A 75 1.94 4.97 -17.68
C SER A 75 3.41 4.92 -18.12
N LYS A 76 4.32 5.44 -17.30
CA LYS A 76 5.74 5.60 -17.62
C LYS A 76 6.67 4.74 -16.77
N PHE A 77 6.14 3.96 -15.82
CA PHE A 77 6.91 3.05 -14.98
C PHE A 77 6.07 1.85 -14.56
N GLU A 78 6.74 0.80 -14.09
CA GLU A 78 6.13 -0.46 -13.66
C GLU A 78 6.04 -0.58 -12.14
N GLY A 79 6.99 0.04 -11.42
CA GLY A 79 7.06 0.01 -9.97
C GLY A 79 8.37 0.59 -9.46
N PHE A 80 8.59 0.51 -8.16
CA PHE A 80 9.87 0.84 -7.54
C PHE A 80 10.12 0.02 -6.28
N THR A 81 11.38 -0.12 -5.90
CA THR A 81 11.81 -0.78 -4.66
C THR A 81 12.63 0.19 -3.83
N LEU A 82 12.25 0.38 -2.58
CA LEU A 82 12.97 1.23 -1.62
C LEU A 82 14.12 0.45 -0.98
N GLU A 83 15.15 1.15 -0.51
CA GLU A 83 16.30 0.51 0.16
C GLU A 83 15.91 -0.26 1.43
N ASN A 84 14.79 0.08 2.07
CA ASN A 84 14.22 -0.66 3.20
C ASN A 84 13.49 -1.96 2.80
N GLY A 85 13.53 -2.34 1.52
CA GLY A 85 12.93 -3.57 0.99
C GLY A 85 11.46 -3.45 0.60
N LYS A 86 10.80 -2.32 0.85
CA LYS A 86 9.42 -2.12 0.40
C LYS A 86 9.34 -2.06 -1.12
N VAL A 87 8.39 -2.79 -1.68
CA VAL A 87 8.14 -2.85 -3.13
C VAL A 87 6.81 -2.19 -3.43
N PHE A 88 6.80 -1.34 -4.46
CA PHE A 88 5.61 -0.70 -4.99
C PHE A 88 5.44 -1.07 -6.45
N GLU A 89 4.22 -1.43 -6.86
CA GLU A 89 3.92 -1.87 -8.22
C GLU A 89 2.73 -1.11 -8.80
N VAL A 90 2.78 -0.81 -10.09
CA VAL A 90 1.66 -0.26 -10.84
C VAL A 90 0.71 -1.40 -11.22
N VAL A 91 -0.48 -1.40 -10.63
CA VAL A 91 -1.53 -2.40 -10.86
C VAL A 91 -2.81 -1.75 -11.37
N SER A 92 -3.61 -2.51 -12.13
CA SER A 92 -4.93 -2.07 -12.58
C SER A 92 -5.99 -2.57 -11.59
N TYR A 93 -6.62 -1.68 -10.84
CA TYR A 93 -7.65 -2.00 -9.84
C TYR A 93 -9.03 -1.54 -10.30
N ALA A 94 -10.04 -2.39 -10.15
CA ALA A 94 -11.44 -2.00 -10.31
C ALA A 94 -12.15 -2.19 -8.98
N ASP A 95 -12.64 -1.09 -8.38
CA ASP A 95 -13.46 -1.17 -7.18
C ASP A 95 -14.86 -1.71 -7.55
N LEU A 96 -15.03 -3.01 -7.37
CA LEU A 96 -16.27 -3.73 -7.69
C LEU A 96 -17.36 -3.55 -6.61
N THR A 97 -17.08 -2.88 -5.49
CA THR A 97 -18.09 -2.60 -4.47
C THR A 97 -19.13 -1.59 -4.96
N LYS A 98 -18.74 -0.74 -5.91
CA LYS A 98 -19.63 0.20 -6.60
C LYS A 98 -20.21 -0.53 -7.80
N LYS A 99 -21.43 -1.06 -7.67
CA LYS A 99 -22.22 -1.76 -8.71
C LYS A 99 -22.60 -0.86 -9.92
N LYS A 100 -21.64 -0.17 -10.53
CA LYS A 100 -21.82 0.51 -11.82
C LYS A 100 -21.20 -0.35 -12.91
N LEU A 101 -22.04 -0.98 -13.72
CA LEU A 101 -21.63 -1.61 -14.98
C LEU A 101 -20.81 -0.60 -15.81
N GLY A 102 -19.64 -1.03 -16.30
CA GLY A 102 -18.78 -0.22 -17.17
C GLY A 102 -17.66 0.56 -16.48
N MET A 103 -17.42 0.38 -15.17
CA MET A 103 -16.30 1.06 -14.51
C MET A 103 -14.95 0.49 -14.98
N LEU A 104 -14.19 1.30 -15.73
CA LEU A 104 -12.86 0.94 -16.20
C LEU A 104 -11.89 0.79 -15.02
N PRO A 105 -11.03 -0.25 -14.98
CA PRO A 105 -9.99 -0.37 -13.97
C PRO A 105 -9.08 0.87 -13.97
N LYS A 106 -8.84 1.43 -12.79
CA LYS A 106 -7.90 2.53 -12.57
C LYS A 106 -6.52 1.96 -12.28
N LYS A 107 -5.49 2.50 -12.93
CA LYS A 107 -4.11 2.19 -12.56
C LYS A 107 -3.76 2.91 -11.25
N LEU A 108 -3.09 2.19 -10.34
CA LEU A 108 -2.58 2.72 -9.08
C LEU A 108 -1.19 2.14 -8.83
N CYS A 109 -0.31 2.90 -8.19
CA CYS A 109 0.95 2.41 -7.64
C CYS A 109 0.75 2.04 -6.17
N LEU A 110 0.85 0.75 -5.83
CA LEU A 110 0.49 0.23 -4.50
C LEU A 110 1.68 -0.51 -3.86
N GLU A 111 1.80 -0.41 -2.53
CA GLU A 111 2.77 -1.20 -1.75
C GLU A 111 2.39 -2.68 -1.84
N ARG A 112 3.29 -3.52 -2.36
CA ARG A 112 3.13 -4.97 -2.41
C ARG A 112 3.63 -5.59 -1.11
N ILE A 113 2.74 -6.29 -0.42
CA ILE A 113 3.00 -6.87 0.91
C ILE A 113 3.10 -8.41 0.89
N ALA A 114 2.71 -9.05 -0.21
CA ALA A 114 2.97 -10.48 -0.46
C ALA A 114 3.24 -10.73 -1.95
N ASP A 115 4.14 -11.67 -2.23
CA ASP A 115 4.46 -12.16 -3.57
C ASP A 115 4.30 -13.69 -3.62
N GLY A 116 3.90 -14.21 -4.77
CA GLY A 116 3.74 -15.65 -4.98
C GLY A 116 2.50 -15.98 -5.80
N LYS A 117 1.90 -17.15 -5.54
CA LYS A 117 0.65 -17.60 -6.16
C LYS A 117 -0.49 -16.61 -5.90
N VAL A 118 -0.51 -16.01 -4.71
CA VAL A 118 -1.40 -14.90 -4.36
C VAL A 118 -0.54 -13.67 -4.04
N LYS A 119 -0.73 -12.60 -4.81
CA LYS A 119 -0.16 -11.28 -4.51
C LYS A 119 -1.11 -10.48 -3.63
N ALA A 120 -0.56 -9.67 -2.74
CA ALA A 120 -1.33 -8.76 -1.90
C ALA A 120 -0.74 -7.34 -1.89
N TYR A 121 -1.62 -6.34 -1.84
CA TYR A 121 -1.27 -4.92 -1.96
C TYR A 121 -2.01 -4.08 -0.91
N LYS A 122 -1.40 -3.00 -0.45
CA LYS A 122 -2.07 -1.97 0.36
C LYS A 122 -2.61 -0.85 -0.52
N LEU A 123 -3.87 -0.51 -0.28
CA LEU A 123 -4.53 0.67 -0.83
C LEU A 123 -4.88 1.62 0.32
N TYR A 124 -4.20 2.76 0.36
CA TYR A 124 -4.42 3.81 1.36
C TYR A 124 -5.53 4.77 0.93
N SER A 125 -6.27 5.24 1.93
CA SER A 125 -7.36 6.20 1.72
C SER A 125 -6.84 7.57 1.27
N HIS A 126 -7.59 8.23 0.39
CA HIS A 126 -7.35 9.63 0.07
C HIS A 126 -7.62 10.49 1.31
N THR A 127 -6.77 11.48 1.56
CA THR A 127 -6.90 12.41 2.69
C THR A 127 -7.46 13.77 2.30
N THR A 128 -7.81 13.95 1.03
CA THR A 128 -8.32 15.21 0.46
C THR A 128 -9.51 14.96 -0.45
N GLY A 129 -10.38 15.96 -0.59
CA GLY A 129 -11.60 15.84 -1.40
C GLY A 129 -12.72 15.16 -0.61
N LYS A 130 -13.45 14.24 -1.25
CA LYS A 130 -14.50 13.46 -0.58
C LYS A 130 -13.85 12.33 0.23
N ILE A 131 -13.77 12.52 1.54
CA ILE A 131 -13.26 11.55 2.52
C ILE A 131 -14.38 11.10 3.46
N SER A 132 -14.20 9.99 4.17
CA SER A 132 -15.17 9.55 5.18
C SER A 132 -15.21 10.51 6.37
N HIS A 133 -16.31 10.52 7.13
CA HIS A 133 -16.41 11.32 8.36
C HIS A 133 -15.30 10.98 9.35
N GLU A 134 -15.04 9.70 9.60
CA GLU A 134 -13.97 9.24 10.48
C GLU A 134 -12.58 9.76 10.06
N LEU A 135 -12.27 9.75 8.76
CA LEU A 135 -11.01 10.29 8.28
C LEU A 135 -10.99 11.83 8.33
N ALA A 136 -12.13 12.49 8.18
CA ALA A 136 -12.23 13.94 8.30
C ALA A 136 -11.87 14.43 9.70
N ASP A 137 -12.32 13.71 10.74
CA ASP A 137 -12.02 14.03 12.13
C ASP A 137 -10.51 13.94 12.40
N VAL A 138 -9.87 12.85 11.95
CA VAL A 138 -8.41 12.67 12.09
C VAL A 138 -7.63 13.73 11.30
N VAL A 139 -8.08 14.07 10.08
CA VAL A 139 -7.47 15.14 9.28
C VAL A 139 -7.59 16.50 9.98
N PHE A 140 -8.73 16.79 10.61
CA PHE A 140 -8.94 18.03 11.36
C PHE A 140 -8.05 18.07 12.60
N GLU A 141 -8.03 16.99 13.39
CA GLU A 141 -7.23 16.88 14.60
C GLU A 141 -5.73 17.00 14.29
N SER A 142 -5.25 16.32 13.24
CA SER A 142 -3.86 16.39 12.81
C SER A 142 -3.40 17.80 12.44
N LYS A 143 -4.29 18.65 11.93
CA LYS A 143 -3.97 20.06 11.61
C LYS A 143 -3.86 20.93 12.87
N MET A 144 -4.59 20.60 13.93
CA MET A 144 -4.61 21.36 15.17
C MET A 144 -3.52 20.91 16.14
N ASN A 145 -3.22 19.61 16.16
CA ASN A 145 -2.30 18.99 17.10
C ASN A 145 -0.96 18.67 16.43
N LYS A 146 -0.84 17.50 15.79
CA LYS A 146 0.42 17.00 15.25
C LYS A 146 0.22 16.11 14.02
N ASP A 147 1.02 16.34 12.98
CA ASP A 147 1.00 15.64 11.68
C ASP A 147 1.13 14.09 11.78
N TYR A 148 1.78 13.58 12.82
CA TYR A 148 1.95 12.13 12.96
C TYR A 148 0.64 11.39 13.20
N LEU A 149 -0.38 12.03 13.78
CA LEU A 149 -1.68 11.40 14.04
C LEU A 149 -2.31 10.89 12.74
N LEU A 150 -2.29 11.72 11.69
CA LEU A 150 -2.79 11.32 10.38
C LEU A 150 -1.92 10.24 9.74
N ILE A 151 -0.59 10.35 9.86
CA ILE A 151 0.34 9.37 9.28
C ILE A 151 0.13 7.99 9.92
N ASP A 152 0.06 7.93 11.24
CA ASP A 152 -0.12 6.69 12.00
C ASP A 152 -1.50 6.10 11.71
N TYR A 153 -2.56 6.93 11.69
CA TYR A 153 -3.88 6.48 11.29
C TYR A 153 -3.89 5.87 9.89
N ILE A 154 -3.32 6.54 8.88
CA ILE A 154 -3.29 6.02 7.51
C ILE A 154 -2.48 4.73 7.41
N ARG A 155 -1.37 4.61 8.15
CA ARG A 155 -0.54 3.40 8.20
C ARG A 155 -1.24 2.23 8.87
N ASP A 156 -2.25 2.48 9.70
CA ASP A 156 -3.05 1.47 10.39
C ASP A 156 -4.49 1.35 9.86
N ASN A 157 -4.86 2.10 8.82
CA ASN A 157 -6.20 2.08 8.24
C ASN A 157 -6.12 2.09 6.71
N PHE A 158 -6.05 0.90 6.12
CA PHE A 158 -5.90 0.69 4.68
C PHE A 158 -6.76 -0.46 4.20
N GLN A 159 -6.94 -0.58 2.88
CA GLN A 159 -7.55 -1.76 2.28
C GLN A 159 -6.45 -2.74 1.87
N ILE A 160 -6.71 -4.04 2.02
CA ILE A 160 -5.88 -5.07 1.38
C ILE A 160 -6.55 -5.47 0.07
N LEU A 161 -5.78 -5.42 -1.02
CA LEU A 161 -6.17 -5.94 -2.31
C LEU A 161 -5.41 -7.22 -2.63
N VAL A 162 -6.07 -8.21 -3.21
CA VAL A 162 -5.51 -9.53 -3.48
C VAL A 162 -5.71 -9.95 -4.92
N GLN A 163 -4.71 -10.64 -5.46
CA GLN A 163 -4.72 -11.20 -6.82
C GLN A 163 -4.12 -12.59 -6.82
N LYS A 164 -4.93 -13.60 -7.14
CA LYS A 164 -4.45 -14.95 -7.43
C LYS A 164 -3.97 -15.01 -8.88
N VAL A 165 -2.68 -15.34 -9.06
CA VAL A 165 -2.02 -15.41 -10.36
C VAL A 165 -2.70 -16.48 -11.22
N GLY A 166 -2.99 -16.17 -12.48
CA GLY A 166 -3.68 -17.08 -13.41
C GLY A 166 -5.21 -17.06 -13.33
N GLU A 167 -5.79 -16.66 -12.19
CA GLU A 167 -7.26 -16.62 -12.02
C GLU A 167 -7.85 -15.22 -12.23
N HIS A 168 -7.14 -14.18 -11.78
CA HIS A 168 -7.66 -12.81 -11.81
C HIS A 168 -6.72 -11.86 -12.53
N LYS A 169 -7.28 -11.12 -13.50
CA LYS A 169 -6.53 -10.10 -14.24
C LYS A 169 -6.13 -8.90 -13.37
N ASN A 170 -6.99 -8.54 -12.41
CA ASN A 170 -6.84 -7.36 -11.56
C ASN A 170 -6.97 -7.77 -10.09
N PRO A 171 -6.24 -7.13 -9.16
CA PRO A 171 -6.50 -7.30 -7.74
C PRO A 171 -7.92 -6.85 -7.38
N ARG A 172 -8.50 -7.49 -6.36
CA ARG A 172 -9.80 -7.17 -5.77
C ARG A 172 -9.65 -6.92 -4.28
N ASN A 173 -10.59 -6.20 -3.67
CA ASN A 173 -10.58 -6.02 -2.22
C ASN A 173 -10.70 -7.39 -1.51
N LEU A 174 -9.89 -7.61 -0.47
CA LEU A 174 -9.89 -8.86 0.30
C LEU A 174 -11.25 -9.14 0.96
N GLN A 175 -11.93 -8.11 1.46
CA GLN A 175 -13.25 -8.23 2.11
C GLN A 175 -14.35 -8.63 1.12
N SER A 176 -14.15 -8.42 -0.18
CA SER A 176 -15.07 -8.91 -1.22
C SER A 176 -14.59 -10.20 -1.90
N ALA A 177 -13.43 -10.71 -1.51
CA ALA A 177 -12.89 -11.96 -2.04
C ALA A 177 -13.40 -13.16 -1.23
N ASN A 178 -13.71 -14.26 -1.92
CA ASN A 178 -13.89 -15.54 -1.25
C ASN A 178 -12.50 -16.10 -0.88
N LEU A 179 -12.20 -16.16 0.42
CA LEU A 179 -10.93 -16.67 0.95
C LEU A 179 -10.68 -18.12 0.54
N LEU A 180 -11.70 -18.98 0.55
CA LEU A 180 -11.57 -20.38 0.15
C LEU A 180 -11.24 -20.52 -1.35
N THR A 181 -11.70 -19.59 -2.19
CA THR A 181 -11.26 -19.56 -3.59
C THR A 181 -9.78 -19.13 -3.72
N LEU A 182 -9.29 -18.29 -2.80
CA LEU A 182 -7.90 -17.84 -2.84
C LEU A 182 -6.90 -18.91 -2.39
N ILE A 183 -7.23 -19.65 -1.32
CA ILE A 183 -6.26 -20.52 -0.63
C ILE A 183 -6.75 -21.96 -0.41
N GLY A 184 -8.01 -22.27 -0.73
CA GLY A 184 -8.63 -23.55 -0.38
C GLY A 184 -8.19 -24.74 -1.24
N ASP A 185 -7.30 -24.51 -2.21
CA ASP A 185 -6.60 -25.53 -2.98
C ASP A 185 -5.34 -26.07 -2.28
N ASP A 186 -4.99 -25.55 -1.10
CA ASP A 186 -3.97 -26.12 -0.20
C ASP A 186 -4.65 -26.62 1.10
N ASP A 187 -4.74 -27.95 1.25
CA ASP A 187 -5.44 -28.58 2.37
C ASP A 187 -4.85 -28.23 3.74
N ARG A 188 -3.52 -28.05 3.81
CA ARG A 188 -2.83 -27.70 5.05
C ARG A 188 -3.17 -26.27 5.45
N VAL A 189 -3.07 -25.33 4.51
CA VAL A 189 -3.43 -23.92 4.77
C VAL A 189 -4.91 -23.80 5.10
N ARG A 190 -5.78 -24.53 4.40
CA ARG A 190 -7.22 -24.59 4.70
C ARG A 190 -7.48 -25.09 6.11
N THR A 191 -6.85 -26.20 6.51
CA THR A 191 -6.98 -26.76 7.87
C THR A 191 -6.52 -25.76 8.93
N ASN A 192 -5.37 -25.13 8.72
CA ASN A 192 -4.85 -24.10 9.62
C ASN A 192 -5.77 -22.87 9.70
N TYR A 193 -6.40 -22.47 8.59
CA TYR A 193 -7.40 -21.41 8.58
C TYR A 193 -8.66 -21.80 9.37
N ASP A 194 -9.18 -23.01 9.16
CA ASP A 194 -10.38 -23.50 9.84
C ASP A 194 -10.16 -23.61 11.36
N GLN A 195 -8.97 -24.03 11.78
CA GLN A 195 -8.53 -24.06 13.18
C GLN A 195 -8.12 -22.69 13.73
N ASN A 196 -8.21 -21.62 12.93
CA ASN A 196 -7.80 -20.27 13.28
C ASN A 196 -6.32 -20.16 13.73
N HIS A 197 -5.45 -21.02 13.23
CA HIS A 197 -4.02 -21.06 13.57
C HIS A 197 -3.32 -19.71 13.31
N TYR A 198 -3.74 -19.00 12.26
CA TYR A 198 -3.18 -17.69 11.91
C TYR A 198 -3.71 -16.53 12.77
N GLY A 199 -4.74 -16.76 13.59
CA GLY A 199 -5.48 -15.73 14.33
C GLY A 199 -6.37 -14.86 13.44
N PHE A 200 -6.52 -15.23 12.16
CA PHE A 200 -7.20 -14.41 11.16
C PHE A 200 -8.71 -14.33 11.38
N ARG A 201 -9.34 -15.38 11.92
CA ARG A 201 -10.78 -15.38 12.23
C ARG A 201 -11.10 -14.51 13.43
N ASP A 202 -10.20 -14.42 14.43
CA ASP A 202 -10.40 -13.54 15.59
C ASP A 202 -10.45 -12.06 15.18
N GLN A 203 -9.66 -11.70 14.16
CA GLN A 203 -9.66 -10.34 13.61
C GLN A 203 -10.99 -9.95 12.94
N PHE A 204 -11.86 -10.91 12.57
CA PHE A 204 -13.23 -10.62 12.10
C PHE A 204 -14.23 -10.42 13.24
N VAL A 205 -13.97 -11.00 14.42
CA VAL A 205 -14.91 -11.01 15.56
C VAL A 205 -14.63 -9.84 16.51
N GLU A 206 -13.37 -9.47 16.72
CA GLU A 206 -12.97 -8.46 17.72
C GLU A 206 -13.35 -7.01 17.36
N ARG A 207 -13.60 -6.71 16.08
CA ARG A 207 -14.01 -5.36 15.66
C ARG A 207 -15.01 -5.46 14.52
N GLN A 208 -16.31 -5.38 14.83
CA GLN A 208 -17.32 -5.07 13.83
C GLN A 208 -17.01 -3.73 13.16
N LYS A 209 -16.29 -3.78 12.03
CA LYS A 209 -16.55 -2.91 10.89
C LYS A 209 -16.43 -3.79 9.65
N PHE A 210 -17.59 -4.22 9.13
CA PHE A 210 -17.79 -4.78 7.79
C PHE A 210 -17.48 -3.73 6.70
N GLY A 211 -16.33 -3.07 6.83
CA GLY A 211 -15.79 -2.11 5.88
C GLY A 211 -14.63 -2.74 5.12
N VAL A 212 -14.28 -2.10 4.02
CA VAL A 212 -13.12 -2.50 3.20
C VAL A 212 -11.76 -2.17 3.86
N ILE A 213 -11.78 -1.43 4.97
CA ILE A 213 -10.61 -0.93 5.71
C ILE A 213 -10.27 -1.89 6.84
N VAL A 214 -8.98 -2.21 6.95
CA VAL A 214 -8.39 -3.11 7.95
C VAL A 214 -7.17 -2.45 8.60
N ASN A 215 -6.69 -3.05 9.69
CA ASN A 215 -5.53 -2.59 10.45
C ASN A 215 -4.28 -3.47 10.26
N GLN A 216 -3.18 -3.09 10.91
CA GLN A 216 -1.92 -3.84 10.84
C GLN A 216 -1.99 -5.23 11.50
N GLU A 217 -2.86 -5.43 12.48
CA GLU A 217 -3.04 -6.74 13.12
C GLU A 217 -3.70 -7.72 12.16
N TYR A 218 -4.75 -7.28 11.48
CA TYR A 218 -5.41 -8.00 10.39
C TYR A 218 -4.42 -8.32 9.26
N GLU A 219 -3.59 -7.34 8.85
CA GLU A 219 -2.53 -7.56 7.87
C GLU A 219 -1.54 -8.64 8.34
N LYS A 220 -1.03 -8.57 9.56
CA LYS A 220 -0.07 -9.56 10.08
C LYS A 220 -0.66 -10.96 10.08
N ALA A 221 -1.91 -11.12 10.53
CA ALA A 221 -2.59 -12.41 10.50
C ALA A 221 -2.80 -12.92 9.06
N PHE A 222 -3.19 -12.04 8.14
CA PHE A 222 -3.32 -12.37 6.72
C PHE A 222 -1.99 -12.79 6.08
N LEU A 223 -0.91 -12.06 6.35
CA LEU A 223 0.41 -12.35 5.81
C LEU A 223 0.99 -13.66 6.33
N LYS A 224 0.70 -14.05 7.58
CA LYS A 224 1.07 -15.40 8.09
C LYS A 224 0.45 -16.49 7.21
N MET A 225 -0.85 -16.37 6.92
CA MET A 225 -1.56 -17.31 6.05
C MET A 225 -1.01 -17.29 4.62
N LEU A 226 -0.79 -16.11 4.04
CA LEU A 226 -0.25 -16.01 2.68
C LEU A 226 1.19 -16.51 2.57
N ASN A 227 2.03 -16.28 3.58
CA ASN A 227 3.40 -16.80 3.59
C ASN A 227 3.40 -18.33 3.60
N ASP A 228 2.46 -18.94 4.31
CA ASP A 228 2.32 -20.38 4.36
C ASP A 228 1.83 -20.96 3.02
N TYR A 229 0.94 -20.24 2.34
CA TYR A 229 0.40 -20.62 1.02
C TYR A 229 1.35 -20.34 -0.16
N ASN A 230 2.02 -19.20 -0.15
CA ASN A 230 2.97 -18.78 -1.19
C ASN A 230 4.36 -19.37 -1.00
N GLY A 231 4.67 -19.84 0.21
CA GLY A 231 5.92 -20.52 0.50
C GLY A 231 6.10 -21.76 -0.38
N PRO A 232 7.31 -22.32 -0.44
CA PRO A 232 7.48 -23.64 -1.02
C PRO A 232 6.61 -24.57 -0.18
N GLY A 233 5.43 -24.93 -0.70
CA GLY A 233 4.69 -26.03 -0.15
C GLY A 233 5.70 -27.15 -0.01
N MET A 234 5.77 -27.79 1.15
CA MET A 234 6.28 -29.15 1.14
C MET A 234 5.41 -29.85 0.12
N SER A 235 5.95 -30.03 -1.08
CA SER A 235 5.47 -31.05 -1.99
C SER A 235 5.32 -32.27 -1.09
N THR A 236 4.11 -32.78 -0.98
CA THR A 236 3.91 -34.17 -0.61
C THR A 236 4.59 -34.99 -1.71
N ALA A 237 5.91 -35.06 -1.63
CA ALA A 237 6.76 -35.98 -2.31
C ALA A 237 6.86 -37.20 -1.38
N GLY A 238 6.37 -38.34 -1.87
CA GLY A 238 6.31 -39.65 -1.21
C GLY A 238 4.93 -39.89 -0.61
N THR A 239 4.23 -40.99 -0.86
CA THR A 239 4.53 -42.37 -1.32
C THR A 239 3.13 -42.98 -1.49
N ASP A 240 2.70 -43.56 -2.62
CA ASP A 240 3.18 -44.77 -3.30
C ASP A 240 2.90 -44.73 -4.82
#